data_AF-A0AB37MTF2-F1
#
_entry.id   AF-A0AB37MTF2-F1
#
_cell.length_a   1.000
_cell.length_b   1.000
_cell.length_c   1.000
_cell.angle_alpha   90.00
_cell.angle_beta   90.00
_cell.angle_gamma   90.00
#
_symmetry.space_group_name_H-M   'P 1'
#
loop_
_entity.id
_entity.type
_entity.pdbx_description
1 polymer ?
#
loop_
_entity_poly.entity_id
_entity_poly.type
_entity_poly.pdbx_seq_one_letter_code
_entity_poly.pdbx_strand_id
1 'polypeptide(L)'
;MILSELIQTIHNEIVKRDLMYEHTPANKAILEQKCGGTFEAVLTGKGDTKCLIPQVGTLHFLFRGQGEEYIPCSPSLYRGNPTDVEVFVERMRLVVFRRLLASHPVVEQFFWKHRFLVDEEGLAQHYGLKTSVLDLTSSLEVALFFAMCPYDSEHDRYCYHNDGKEHEAVLYVFLPIFDNEPIPMLDGNGFLNGSIKPIGLQAFRRPGAQQGYGLHLSKEESLKAYMYRFTFTCEESEAYYRKFADGDGLWIKDELVDKAKSITKQEVFSFDVFNETFCDYRPKGFSGNKLKKCLPNGIKLKTKVEDVVFTAEERTQIIERWNNDLGKSMASTIFRKKWFEHEGVEDSNDGQQRIVGIHNEHAFRSLKQLETQQMLLMITCPDGPEGAEWKNYTNTPCTRKKMKAPDNTQWTKVPARMEDMFGNPYLTEKDWWI
;
A
#
# COMPACT_ATOMS: atom_id res chain seq x y z
N MET A 1 18.90 14.49 14.11
CA MET A 1 18.03 15.68 14.06
C MET A 1 16.88 15.45 15.02
N ILE A 2 16.32 16.50 15.61
CA ILE A 2 15.12 16.35 16.45
C ILE A 2 13.87 16.19 15.58
N LEU A 3 12.76 15.72 16.14
CA LEU A 3 11.51 15.46 15.41
C LEU A 3 11.00 16.66 14.60
N SER A 4 11.02 17.87 15.17
CA SER A 4 10.55 19.09 14.50
C SER A 4 11.39 19.46 13.28
N GLU A 5 12.71 19.30 13.34
CA GLU A 5 13.63 19.49 12.22
C GLU A 5 13.37 18.48 11.10
N LEU A 6 13.11 17.21 11.45
CA LEU A 6 12.76 16.17 10.49
C LEU A 6 11.46 16.53 9.76
N ILE A 7 10.40 16.87 10.49
CA ILE A 7 9.10 17.23 9.91
C ILE A 7 9.24 18.41 8.95
N GLN A 8 9.98 19.45 9.34
CA GLN A 8 10.21 20.61 8.49
C GLN A 8 11.02 20.25 7.23
N THR A 9 12.04 19.39 7.37
CA THR A 9 12.86 18.92 6.24
C THR A 9 12.01 18.16 5.23
N ILE A 10 11.23 17.18 5.69
CA ILE A 10 10.34 16.40 4.80
C ILE A 10 9.28 17.29 4.16
N HIS A 11 8.72 18.26 4.90
CA HIS A 11 7.76 19.21 4.35
C HIS A 11 8.36 20.04 3.20
N ASN A 12 9.58 20.55 3.38
CA ASN A 12 10.27 21.30 2.34
C ASN A 12 10.53 20.43 1.10
N GLU A 13 10.93 19.16 1.30
CA GLU A 13 11.14 18.21 0.19
C GLU A 13 9.85 17.86 -0.55
N ILE A 14 8.72 17.80 0.16
CA ILE A 14 7.38 17.64 -0.44
C ILE A 14 7.06 18.85 -1.32
N VAL A 15 7.18 20.07 -0.79
CA VAL A 15 6.85 21.30 -1.53
C VAL A 15 7.69 21.47 -2.79
N LYS A 16 8.98 21.07 -2.76
CA LYS A 16 9.86 21.06 -3.95
C LYS A 16 9.32 20.18 -5.10
N ARG A 17 8.50 19.16 -4.79
CA ARG A 17 8.00 18.15 -5.73
C ARG A 17 6.50 18.23 -5.97
N ASP A 18 5.78 19.04 -5.21
CA ASP A 18 4.36 19.31 -5.43
C ASP A 18 4.13 19.89 -6.82
N LEU A 19 2.94 19.68 -7.37
CA LEU A 19 2.55 20.32 -8.63
C LEU A 19 2.44 21.84 -8.43
N MET A 20 2.73 22.61 -9.48
CA MET A 20 2.66 24.08 -9.48
C MET A 20 1.37 24.64 -8.85
N TYR A 21 0.23 24.00 -9.10
CA TYR A 21 -1.05 24.46 -8.56
C TYR A 21 -1.25 24.09 -7.08
N GLU A 22 -0.42 23.24 -6.49
CA GLU A 22 -0.45 22.83 -5.08
C GLU A 22 0.53 23.63 -4.21
N HIS A 23 1.41 24.45 -4.82
CA HIS A 23 2.44 25.22 -4.12
C HIS A 23 1.89 26.32 -3.20
N THR A 24 0.64 26.76 -3.41
CA THR A 24 0.04 27.78 -2.55
C THR A 24 -0.67 27.14 -1.36
N PRO A 25 -0.51 27.66 -0.12
CA PRO A 25 -1.22 27.16 1.05
C PRO A 25 -2.74 27.13 0.86
N ALA A 26 -3.30 28.10 0.12
CA ALA A 26 -4.73 28.16 -0.18
C ALA A 26 -5.19 26.98 -1.05
N ASN A 27 -4.47 26.67 -2.14
CA ASN A 27 -4.82 25.55 -3.01
C ASN A 27 -4.66 24.21 -2.30
N LYS A 28 -3.59 24.05 -1.51
CA LYS A 28 -3.38 22.86 -0.69
C LYS A 28 -4.52 22.65 0.31
N ALA A 29 -4.92 23.70 1.02
CA ALA A 29 -6.05 23.64 1.95
C ALA A 29 -7.38 23.28 1.25
N ILE A 30 -7.63 23.80 0.03
CA ILE A 30 -8.80 23.42 -0.76
C ILE A 30 -8.75 21.94 -1.15
N LEU A 31 -7.58 21.45 -1.57
CA LEU A 31 -7.40 20.04 -1.93
C LEU A 31 -7.62 19.13 -0.72
N GLU A 32 -7.04 19.46 0.43
CA GLU A 32 -7.26 18.76 1.71
C GLU A 32 -8.73 18.78 2.12
N GLN A 33 -9.42 19.93 2.00
CA GLN A 33 -10.83 20.05 2.33
C GLN A 33 -11.73 19.20 1.41
N LYS A 34 -11.44 19.18 0.10
CA LYS A 34 -12.29 18.49 -0.89
C LYS A 34 -11.99 17.01 -1.03
N CYS A 35 -10.75 16.61 -0.81
CA CYS A 35 -10.26 15.26 -1.12
C CYS A 35 -9.67 14.54 0.10
N GLY A 36 -9.54 15.20 1.25
CA GLY A 36 -9.01 14.59 2.48
C GLY A 36 -9.83 13.36 2.90
N GLY A 37 -9.15 12.25 3.20
CA GLY A 37 -9.79 11.00 3.62
C GLY A 37 -10.52 10.25 2.50
N THR A 38 -10.32 10.63 1.23
CA THR A 38 -10.94 9.97 0.07
C THR A 38 -9.90 9.28 -0.82
N PHE A 39 -10.37 8.34 -1.63
CA PHE A 39 -9.54 7.48 -2.46
C PHE A 39 -9.99 7.53 -3.91
N GLU A 40 -9.04 7.69 -4.83
CA GLU A 40 -9.29 7.59 -6.26
C GLU A 40 -9.19 6.15 -6.75
N ALA A 41 -10.19 5.73 -7.51
CA ALA A 41 -10.13 4.51 -8.31
C ALA A 41 -9.30 4.75 -9.58
N VAL A 42 -8.16 4.08 -9.68
CA VAL A 42 -7.20 4.24 -10.78
C VAL A 42 -6.98 2.91 -11.49
N LEU A 43 -7.07 2.91 -12.82
CA LEU A 43 -6.85 1.72 -13.64
C LEU A 43 -5.40 1.22 -13.51
N THR A 44 -5.23 -0.07 -13.25
CA THR A 44 -3.91 -0.70 -13.08
C THR A 44 -3.21 -1.04 -14.41
N GLY A 45 -3.92 -0.90 -15.53
CA GLY A 45 -3.47 -1.37 -16.85
C GLY A 45 -3.74 -2.86 -17.11
N LYS A 46 -4.26 -3.61 -16.11
CA LYS A 46 -4.66 -5.02 -16.23
C LYS A 46 -6.18 -5.12 -16.42
N GLY A 47 -6.63 -4.90 -17.66
CA GLY A 47 -8.06 -4.80 -17.98
C GLY A 47 -8.72 -3.64 -17.21
N ASP A 48 -9.95 -3.83 -16.72
CA ASP A 48 -10.66 -2.81 -15.94
C ASP A 48 -10.38 -2.87 -14.42
N THR A 49 -9.32 -3.56 -14.01
CA THR A 49 -8.92 -3.63 -12.59
C THR A 49 -8.49 -2.26 -12.11
N LYS A 50 -8.96 -1.86 -10.92
CA LYS A 50 -8.67 -0.55 -10.32
C LYS A 50 -8.03 -0.74 -8.95
N CYS A 51 -7.00 0.03 -8.64
CA CYS A 51 -6.56 0.20 -7.25
C CYS A 51 -7.19 1.47 -6.66
N LEU A 52 -7.26 1.52 -5.33
CA LEU A 52 -7.76 2.67 -4.58
C LEU A 52 -6.58 3.37 -3.90
N ILE A 53 -6.24 4.58 -4.35
CA ILE A 53 -5.13 5.37 -3.81
C ILE A 53 -5.64 6.65 -3.15
N PRO A 54 -5.06 7.12 -2.04
CA PRO A 54 -5.44 8.41 -1.45
C PRO A 54 -5.40 9.55 -2.48
N GLN A 55 -6.42 10.41 -2.49
CA GLN A 55 -6.44 11.60 -3.37
C GLN A 55 -5.54 12.74 -2.90
N VAL A 56 -5.20 12.73 -1.61
CA VAL A 56 -4.36 13.73 -0.95
C VAL A 56 -3.18 13.00 -0.33
N GLY A 57 -2.03 13.66 -0.33
CA GLY A 57 -0.75 13.06 0.05
C GLY A 57 0.11 12.90 -1.20
N THR A 58 1.41 13.17 -1.05
CA THR A 58 2.32 13.11 -2.17
C THR A 58 2.56 11.66 -2.56
N LEU A 59 2.17 11.25 -3.77
CA LEU A 59 2.63 9.98 -4.33
C LEU A 59 4.13 10.02 -4.73
N HIS A 60 4.78 11.17 -4.51
CA HIS A 60 6.23 11.33 -4.61
C HIS A 60 6.95 10.55 -3.52
N PHE A 61 6.38 10.47 -2.31
CA PHE A 61 6.99 9.80 -1.19
C PHE A 61 6.06 8.77 -0.57
N LEU A 62 6.62 7.61 -0.26
CA LEU A 62 6.07 6.68 0.72
C LEU A 62 7.02 6.61 1.90
N PHE A 63 6.45 6.41 3.08
CA PHE A 63 7.16 6.46 4.33
C PHE A 63 7.06 5.12 5.07
N ARG A 64 8.09 4.82 5.85
CA ARG A 64 8.06 3.75 6.85
C ARG A 64 8.82 4.22 8.08
N GLY A 65 8.12 4.35 9.20
CA GLY A 65 8.73 4.65 10.48
C GLY A 65 8.98 3.38 11.29
N GLN A 66 10.11 3.34 12.00
CA GLN A 66 10.46 2.24 12.90
C GLN A 66 11.17 2.80 14.14
N GLY A 67 10.92 2.20 15.31
CA GLY A 67 11.60 2.58 16.56
C GLY A 67 13.10 2.24 16.58
N GLU A 68 13.57 1.42 15.64
CA GLU A 68 14.99 1.13 15.47
C GLU A 68 15.32 0.76 14.02
N GLU A 69 16.60 0.83 13.67
CA GLU A 69 17.09 0.37 12.37
C GLU A 69 17.36 -1.13 12.40
N TYR A 70 16.59 -1.90 11.64
CA TYR A 70 16.84 -3.33 11.45
C TYR A 70 17.80 -3.56 10.29
N ILE A 71 18.90 -4.28 10.50
CA ILE A 71 19.94 -4.50 9.50
C ILE A 71 20.14 -6.01 9.23
N PRO A 72 19.86 -6.52 8.02
CA PRO A 72 19.12 -5.86 6.94
C PRO A 72 17.63 -5.72 7.30
N CYS A 73 16.97 -4.70 6.77
CA CYS A 73 15.52 -4.57 6.93
C CYS A 73 14.81 -5.44 5.88
N SER A 74 14.37 -6.62 6.33
CA SER A 74 13.72 -7.65 5.52
C SER A 74 12.30 -7.95 6.01
N PRO A 75 11.39 -8.42 5.11
CA PRO A 75 10.04 -8.85 5.48
C PRO A 75 10.01 -9.94 6.55
N SER A 76 8.92 -9.98 7.31
CA SER A 76 8.71 -10.91 8.43
C SER A 76 8.88 -12.38 8.05
N LEU A 77 8.55 -12.75 6.80
CA LEU A 77 8.73 -14.11 6.26
C LEU A 77 10.18 -14.57 6.16
N TYR A 78 11.15 -13.65 6.04
CA TYR A 78 12.56 -13.98 5.81
C TYR A 78 13.48 -13.62 6.98
N ARG A 79 12.96 -13.01 8.05
CA ARG A 79 13.74 -12.69 9.25
C ARG A 79 14.21 -13.97 9.94
N GLY A 80 15.46 -13.97 10.39
CA GLY A 80 16.10 -15.15 11.01
C GLY A 80 16.57 -16.21 10.01
N ASN A 81 16.60 -15.89 8.71
CA ASN A 81 17.04 -16.78 7.64
C ASN A 81 16.36 -18.17 7.63
N PRO A 82 15.02 -18.23 7.52
CA PRO A 82 14.30 -19.49 7.54
C PRO A 82 14.62 -20.36 6.32
N THR A 83 14.52 -21.66 6.52
CA THR A 83 14.59 -22.66 5.46
C THR A 83 13.42 -22.51 4.48
N ASP A 84 13.60 -22.99 3.24
CA ASP A 84 12.53 -22.93 2.24
C ASP A 84 11.28 -23.72 2.65
N VAL A 85 11.43 -24.72 3.52
CA VAL A 85 10.32 -25.49 4.07
C VAL A 85 9.55 -24.67 5.11
N GLU A 86 10.24 -23.93 5.98
CA GLU A 86 9.58 -23.03 6.94
C GLU A 86 8.85 -21.89 6.21
N VAL A 87 9.47 -21.31 5.18
CA VAL A 87 8.81 -20.34 4.30
C VAL A 87 7.56 -20.95 3.67
N PHE A 88 7.63 -22.19 3.18
CA PHE A 88 6.48 -22.88 2.60
C PHE A 88 5.33 -23.08 3.61
N VAL A 89 5.63 -23.33 4.89
CA VAL A 89 4.61 -23.44 5.95
C VAL A 89 3.88 -22.11 6.16
N GLU A 90 4.60 -20.99 6.20
CA GLU A 90 3.99 -19.67 6.28
C GLU A 90 3.17 -19.35 5.01
N ARG A 91 3.59 -19.81 3.83
CA ARG A 91 2.80 -19.71 2.60
C ARG A 91 1.52 -20.53 2.64
N MET A 92 1.49 -21.69 3.33
CA MET A 92 0.24 -22.42 3.55
C MET A 92 -0.73 -21.61 4.41
N ARG A 93 -0.24 -20.89 5.43
CA ARG A 93 -1.07 -19.98 6.23
C ARG A 93 -1.62 -18.81 5.40
N LEU A 94 -0.80 -18.26 4.51
CA LEU A 94 -1.26 -17.26 3.54
C LEU A 94 -2.37 -17.79 2.65
N VAL A 95 -2.27 -19.02 2.14
CA VAL A 95 -3.33 -19.66 1.34
C VAL A 95 -4.62 -19.84 2.15
N VAL A 96 -4.53 -20.26 3.42
CA VAL A 96 -5.72 -20.30 4.30
C VAL A 96 -6.33 -18.92 4.46
N PHE A 97 -5.52 -17.87 4.63
CA PHE A 97 -6.00 -16.50 4.72
C PHE A 97 -6.65 -16.00 3.42
N ARG A 98 -6.15 -16.39 2.24
CA ARG A 98 -6.81 -16.11 0.96
C ARG A 98 -8.19 -16.73 0.88
N ARG A 99 -8.34 -17.99 1.30
CA ARG A 99 -9.65 -18.67 1.36
C ARG A 99 -10.60 -17.96 2.32
N LEU A 100 -10.09 -17.50 3.47
CA LEU A 100 -10.86 -16.67 4.41
C LEU A 100 -11.36 -15.38 3.72
N LEU A 101 -10.47 -14.62 3.07
CA LEU A 101 -10.82 -13.40 2.34
C LEU A 101 -11.85 -13.65 1.25
N ALA A 102 -11.68 -14.74 0.48
CA ALA A 102 -12.62 -15.14 -0.57
C ALA A 102 -14.01 -15.47 -0.04
N SER A 103 -14.13 -15.89 1.21
CA SER A 103 -15.41 -16.14 1.88
C SER A 103 -16.10 -14.88 2.42
N HIS A 104 -15.41 -13.73 2.42
CA HIS A 104 -15.93 -12.49 2.97
C HIS A 104 -16.90 -11.80 1.99
N PRO A 105 -18.15 -11.50 2.39
CA PRO A 105 -19.19 -11.03 1.46
C PRO A 105 -18.85 -9.67 0.83
N VAL A 106 -18.23 -8.75 1.57
CA VAL A 106 -17.79 -7.44 1.00
C VAL A 106 -16.65 -7.61 -0.01
N VAL A 107 -15.74 -8.57 0.19
CA VAL A 107 -14.66 -8.84 -0.76
C VAL A 107 -15.26 -9.39 -2.05
N GLU A 108 -16.11 -10.40 -1.94
CA GLU A 108 -16.77 -11.07 -3.05
C GLU A 108 -17.75 -10.15 -3.81
N GLN A 109 -18.68 -9.53 -3.11
CA GLN A 109 -19.87 -8.91 -3.71
C GLN A 109 -19.72 -7.41 -3.94
N PHE A 110 -18.72 -6.75 -3.36
CA PHE A 110 -18.43 -5.35 -3.61
C PHE A 110 -17.05 -5.15 -4.28
N PHE A 111 -15.95 -5.57 -3.64
CA PHE A 111 -14.61 -5.31 -4.19
C PHE A 111 -14.38 -6.01 -5.54
N TRP A 112 -14.59 -7.33 -5.61
CA TRP A 112 -14.39 -8.07 -6.85
C TRP A 112 -15.44 -7.74 -7.92
N LYS A 113 -16.71 -7.52 -7.52
CA LYS A 113 -17.78 -7.02 -8.42
C LYS A 113 -17.38 -5.74 -9.14
N HIS A 114 -16.75 -4.79 -8.44
CA HIS A 114 -16.28 -3.51 -9.00
C HIS A 114 -14.87 -3.55 -9.58
N ARG A 115 -14.24 -4.74 -9.56
CA ARG A 115 -12.86 -4.98 -9.97
C ARG A 115 -11.85 -4.10 -9.22
N PHE A 116 -12.11 -3.85 -7.94
CA PHE A 116 -11.12 -3.27 -7.05
C PHE A 116 -10.08 -4.32 -6.69
N LEU A 117 -8.81 -3.96 -6.82
CA LEU A 117 -7.67 -4.79 -6.46
C LEU A 117 -7.68 -5.02 -4.95
N VAL A 118 -7.51 -6.29 -4.55
CA VAL A 118 -7.29 -6.69 -3.18
C VAL A 118 -5.89 -7.31 -3.12
N ASP A 119 -4.97 -6.64 -2.41
CA ASP A 119 -3.63 -7.18 -2.18
C ASP A 119 -3.70 -8.12 -0.97
N GLU A 120 -4.05 -9.38 -1.23
CA GLU A 120 -4.28 -10.39 -0.20
C GLU A 120 -3.07 -10.60 0.72
N GLU A 121 -1.85 -10.53 0.17
CA GLU A 121 -0.63 -10.68 0.96
C GLU A 121 -0.33 -9.42 1.78
N GLY A 122 -0.56 -8.23 1.20
CA GLY A 122 -0.51 -6.97 1.95
C GLY A 122 -1.52 -6.93 3.11
N LEU A 123 -2.75 -7.40 2.89
CA LEU A 123 -3.73 -7.55 3.97
C LEU A 123 -3.25 -8.54 5.03
N ALA A 124 -2.77 -9.72 4.61
CA ALA A 124 -2.26 -10.72 5.55
C ALA A 124 -1.17 -10.15 6.48
N GLN A 125 -0.28 -9.31 5.93
CA GLN A 125 0.75 -8.60 6.70
C GLN A 125 0.14 -7.67 7.77
N HIS A 126 -0.88 -6.87 7.41
CA HIS A 126 -1.59 -5.99 8.36
C HIS A 126 -2.35 -6.74 9.47
N TYR A 127 -2.67 -8.02 9.27
CA TYR A 127 -3.29 -8.89 10.28
C TYR A 127 -2.30 -9.85 10.96
N GLY A 128 -0.99 -9.60 10.81
CA GLY A 128 0.05 -10.25 11.59
C GLY A 128 0.55 -11.60 11.06
N LEU A 129 0.19 -11.98 9.82
CA LEU A 129 0.82 -13.12 9.17
C LEU A 129 2.26 -12.77 8.76
N LYS A 130 3.13 -13.79 8.74
CA LYS A 130 4.47 -13.62 8.17
C LYS A 130 4.38 -13.61 6.65
N THR A 131 4.77 -12.50 6.04
CA THR A 131 4.68 -12.31 4.59
C THR A 131 5.96 -11.74 4.00
N SER A 132 6.01 -11.69 2.67
CA SER A 132 7.09 -11.03 1.94
C SER A 132 6.93 -9.52 1.80
N VAL A 133 6.01 -8.91 2.57
CA VAL A 133 5.65 -7.50 2.48
C VAL A 133 6.23 -6.70 3.65
N LEU A 134 6.72 -5.50 3.34
CA LEU A 134 6.97 -4.44 4.32
C LEU A 134 5.90 -3.36 4.17
N ASP A 135 5.30 -2.96 5.29
CA ASP A 135 4.31 -1.89 5.33
C ASP A 135 4.96 -0.53 5.04
N LEU A 136 4.35 0.21 4.13
CA LEU A 136 4.62 1.60 3.78
C LEU A 136 3.33 2.41 3.93
N THR A 137 3.44 3.74 3.99
CA THR A 137 2.28 4.65 4.03
C THR A 137 2.56 5.92 3.22
N SER A 138 1.54 6.52 2.61
CA SER A 138 1.67 7.87 2.02
C SER A 138 1.59 9.00 3.05
N SER A 139 1.37 8.68 4.34
CA SER A 139 1.24 9.67 5.40
C SER A 139 2.48 9.68 6.31
N LEU A 140 3.18 10.82 6.33
CA LEU A 140 4.29 11.05 7.26
C LEU A 140 3.83 10.85 8.71
N GLU A 141 2.64 11.31 9.05
CA GLU A 141 2.07 11.23 10.39
C GLU A 141 1.84 9.78 10.85
N VAL A 142 1.34 8.93 9.94
CA VAL A 142 1.15 7.50 10.21
C VAL A 142 2.51 6.80 10.36
N ALA A 143 3.50 7.15 9.55
CA ALA A 143 4.84 6.60 9.68
C ALA A 143 5.48 6.99 11.02
N LEU A 144 5.37 8.26 11.42
CA LEU A 144 5.89 8.74 12.70
C LEU A 144 5.18 8.09 13.89
N PHE A 145 3.87 7.85 13.82
CA PHE A 145 3.16 7.04 14.83
C PHE A 145 3.81 5.66 15.00
N PHE A 146 4.03 4.91 13.91
CA PHE A 146 4.64 3.58 14.00
C PHE A 146 6.13 3.60 14.40
N ALA A 147 6.82 4.73 14.23
CA ALA A 147 8.18 4.93 14.73
C ALA A 147 8.23 5.18 16.24
N MET A 148 7.26 5.93 16.77
CA MET A 148 7.30 6.48 18.12
C MET A 148 6.33 5.82 19.11
N CYS A 149 5.39 5.02 18.63
CA CYS A 149 4.42 4.31 19.46
C CYS A 149 4.71 2.81 19.42
N PRO A 150 5.27 2.21 20.48
CA PRO A 150 5.57 0.78 20.51
C PRO A 150 4.29 -0.06 20.55
N TYR A 151 4.34 -1.25 19.98
CA TYR A 151 3.24 -2.22 20.03
C TYR A 151 3.35 -3.11 21.27
N ASP A 152 2.27 -3.15 22.05
CA ASP A 152 2.10 -4.05 23.19
C ASP A 152 1.36 -5.32 22.73
N SER A 153 2.13 -6.38 22.54
CA SER A 153 1.62 -7.67 22.11
C SER A 153 0.79 -8.40 23.16
N GLU A 154 0.95 -8.08 24.45
CA GLU A 154 0.19 -8.71 25.54
C GLU A 154 -1.26 -8.20 25.55
N HIS A 155 -1.42 -6.89 25.37
CA HIS A 155 -2.74 -6.23 25.36
C HIS A 155 -3.30 -5.98 23.95
N ASP A 156 -2.55 -6.35 22.90
CA ASP A 156 -2.97 -6.22 21.49
C ASP A 156 -3.36 -4.78 21.12
N ARG A 157 -2.48 -3.83 21.47
CA ARG A 157 -2.65 -2.38 21.28
C ARG A 157 -1.32 -1.67 21.10
N TYR A 158 -1.35 -0.44 20.61
CA TYR A 158 -0.21 0.46 20.67
C TYR A 158 -0.16 1.20 22.01
N CYS A 159 1.03 1.66 22.39
CA CYS A 159 1.31 2.44 23.58
C CYS A 159 2.19 3.65 23.22
N TYR A 160 2.51 4.49 24.20
CA TYR A 160 3.49 5.57 24.08
C TYR A 160 4.62 5.39 25.10
N HIS A 161 5.75 6.05 24.86
CA HIS A 161 6.88 6.07 25.80
C HIS A 161 6.57 6.99 26.99
N ASN A 162 6.76 6.49 28.21
CA ASN A 162 6.48 7.22 29.46
C ASN A 162 7.58 7.08 30.51
N ASP A 163 8.79 6.73 30.09
CA ASP A 163 9.95 6.50 30.97
C ASP A 163 10.76 7.76 31.26
N GLY A 164 10.32 8.93 30.76
CA GLY A 164 10.97 10.22 30.96
C GLY A 164 12.29 10.38 30.21
N LYS A 165 12.58 9.51 29.24
CA LYS A 165 13.79 9.56 28.43
C LYS A 165 13.52 10.06 27.02
N GLU A 166 14.59 10.54 26.40
CA GLU A 166 14.63 10.73 24.95
C GLU A 166 14.84 9.38 24.27
N HIS A 167 14.16 9.18 23.15
CA HIS A 167 14.21 7.96 22.34
C HIS A 167 14.70 8.29 20.93
N GLU A 168 15.28 7.29 20.25
CA GLU A 168 15.69 7.40 18.85
C GLU A 168 14.77 6.57 17.96
N ALA A 169 14.60 6.99 16.72
CA ALA A 169 13.86 6.25 15.69
C ALA A 169 14.41 6.52 14.29
N VAL A 170 13.93 5.74 13.33
CA VAL A 170 14.26 5.89 11.91
C VAL A 170 13.02 6.11 11.05
N LEU A 171 13.16 6.97 10.06
CA LEU A 171 12.18 7.19 9.00
C LEU A 171 12.81 6.83 7.65
N TYR A 172 12.25 5.84 6.98
CA TYR A 172 12.57 5.54 5.58
C TYR A 172 11.64 6.31 4.65
N VAL A 173 12.21 6.87 3.58
CA VAL A 173 11.53 7.60 2.52
C VAL A 173 11.81 6.91 1.19
N PHE A 174 10.73 6.47 0.53
CA PHE A 174 10.75 5.77 -0.74
C PHE A 174 10.22 6.69 -1.83
N LEU A 175 10.87 6.67 -2.99
CA LEU A 175 10.35 7.24 -4.23
C LEU A 175 9.60 6.12 -4.98
N PRO A 176 8.26 6.12 -5.08
CA PRO A 176 7.53 4.98 -5.64
C PRO A 176 7.84 4.73 -7.12
N ILE A 177 8.22 5.77 -7.87
CA ILE A 177 8.71 5.68 -9.25
C ILE A 177 9.99 4.82 -9.38
N PHE A 178 10.74 4.63 -8.29
CA PHE A 178 11.93 3.78 -8.28
C PHE A 178 11.60 2.31 -7.98
N ASP A 179 10.42 1.98 -7.46
CA ASP A 179 9.97 0.61 -7.20
C ASP A 179 10.99 -0.26 -6.42
N ASN A 180 11.60 0.32 -5.38
CA ASN A 180 12.69 -0.28 -4.57
C ASN A 180 13.99 -0.55 -5.36
N GLU A 181 14.31 0.34 -6.30
CA GLU A 181 15.57 0.35 -7.05
C GLU A 181 16.30 1.70 -6.93
N PRO A 182 17.59 1.80 -7.31
CA PRO A 182 18.30 3.07 -7.22
C PRO A 182 17.99 4.06 -8.35
N ILE A 183 17.24 3.65 -9.39
CA ILE A 183 16.74 4.58 -10.43
C ILE A 183 15.32 4.14 -10.85
N PRO A 184 14.53 5.01 -11.52
CA PRO A 184 13.19 4.69 -12.00
C PRO A 184 13.09 3.44 -12.88
N MET A 185 11.95 2.76 -12.79
CA MET A 185 11.51 1.75 -13.76
C MET A 185 10.61 2.43 -14.81
N LEU A 186 11.07 2.55 -16.05
CA LEU A 186 10.38 3.31 -17.11
C LEU A 186 9.81 2.41 -18.23
N ASP A 187 9.21 1.29 -17.86
CA ASP A 187 8.60 0.35 -18.83
C ASP A 187 7.09 0.53 -19.01
N GLY A 188 6.49 1.54 -18.35
CA GLY A 188 5.06 1.82 -18.42
C GLY A 188 4.19 0.90 -17.56
N ASN A 189 4.79 -0.06 -16.85
CA ASN A 189 4.10 -1.13 -16.13
C ASN A 189 4.53 -1.25 -14.66
N GLY A 190 5.53 -0.50 -14.20
CA GLY A 190 6.16 -0.65 -12.89
C GLY A 190 5.52 0.18 -11.77
N PHE A 191 5.14 1.44 -12.03
CA PHE A 191 4.62 2.33 -10.98
C PHE A 191 3.39 1.76 -10.28
N LEU A 192 3.50 1.52 -8.96
CA LEU A 192 2.44 0.94 -8.10
C LEU A 192 1.88 -0.42 -8.57
N ASN A 193 2.63 -1.14 -9.42
CA ASN A 193 2.26 -2.44 -9.97
C ASN A 193 3.43 -3.45 -9.94
N GLY A 194 4.62 -2.99 -9.53
CA GLY A 194 5.84 -3.77 -9.32
C GLY A 194 6.01 -4.28 -7.89
N SER A 195 7.15 -3.95 -7.27
CA SER A 195 7.45 -4.28 -5.86
C SER A 195 6.56 -3.50 -4.90
N ILE A 196 6.34 -2.22 -5.18
CA ILE A 196 5.46 -1.34 -4.42
C ILE A 196 4.06 -1.47 -4.99
N LYS A 197 3.09 -1.77 -4.12
CA LYS A 197 1.68 -1.90 -4.48
C LYS A 197 0.81 -1.11 -3.51
N PRO A 198 -0.28 -0.50 -3.99
CA PRO A 198 -1.24 0.15 -3.12
C PRO A 198 -2.00 -0.91 -2.33
N ILE A 199 -2.01 -0.75 -1.01
CA ILE A 199 -2.93 -1.50 -0.15
C ILE A 199 -4.14 -0.60 0.08
N GLY A 200 -3.94 0.57 0.69
CA GLY A 200 -4.88 1.69 0.69
C GLY A 200 -6.26 1.30 1.24
N LEU A 201 -7.32 1.90 0.71
CA LEU A 201 -8.67 1.45 1.00
C LEU A 201 -8.91 0.08 0.34
N GLN A 202 -9.11 -0.96 1.16
CA GLN A 202 -9.60 -2.26 0.71
C GLN A 202 -10.90 -2.59 1.45
N ALA A 203 -11.32 -3.86 1.45
CA ALA A 203 -12.55 -4.31 2.11
C ALA A 203 -12.61 -4.00 3.62
N PHE A 204 -11.49 -3.64 4.22
CA PHE A 204 -11.36 -3.36 5.65
C PHE A 204 -10.88 -1.93 5.88
N ARG A 205 -11.32 -1.33 6.99
CA ARG A 205 -11.03 0.07 7.32
C ARG A 205 -9.57 0.30 7.71
N ARG A 206 -8.92 -0.69 8.32
CA ARG A 206 -7.56 -0.57 8.87
C ARG A 206 -6.53 -0.15 7.80
N PRO A 207 -6.41 -0.82 6.64
CA PRO A 207 -5.48 -0.39 5.58
C PRO A 207 -5.76 1.01 5.04
N GLY A 208 -7.04 1.39 4.93
CA GLY A 208 -7.46 2.72 4.47
C GLY A 208 -7.05 3.82 5.45
N ALA A 209 -7.28 3.61 6.75
CA ALA A 209 -6.88 4.54 7.80
C ALA A 209 -5.36 4.75 7.87
N GLN A 210 -4.59 3.69 7.60
CA GLN A 210 -3.13 3.75 7.53
C GLN A 210 -2.60 4.30 6.20
N GLN A 211 -3.46 4.54 5.21
CA GLN A 211 -3.07 4.91 3.84
C GLN A 211 -1.97 4.00 3.29
N GLY A 212 -2.17 2.69 3.48
CA GLY A 212 -1.12 1.68 3.38
C GLY A 212 -0.64 1.39 1.95
N TYR A 213 0.63 1.02 1.83
CA TYR A 213 1.24 0.46 0.64
C TYR A 213 2.10 -0.72 1.06
N GLY A 214 2.26 -1.70 0.18
CA GLY A 214 3.10 -2.87 0.43
C GLY A 214 4.35 -2.83 -0.43
N LEU A 215 5.52 -2.97 0.19
CA LEU A 215 6.75 -3.28 -0.51
C LEU A 215 6.99 -4.80 -0.47
N HIS A 216 6.75 -5.46 -1.60
CA HIS A 216 6.92 -6.89 -1.81
C HIS A 216 8.37 -7.21 -2.19
N LEU A 217 9.05 -8.02 -1.39
CA LEU A 217 10.47 -8.37 -1.59
C LEU A 217 10.67 -9.88 -1.69
N SER A 218 11.66 -10.33 -2.47
CA SER A 218 12.11 -11.73 -2.44
C SER A 218 12.99 -12.00 -1.20
N LYS A 219 13.33 -13.28 -0.99
CA LYS A 219 14.16 -13.73 0.14
C LYS A 219 15.55 -13.08 0.18
N GLU A 220 16.10 -12.78 -1.00
CA GLU A 220 17.43 -12.20 -1.19
C GLU A 220 17.42 -10.67 -1.22
N GLU A 221 16.23 -10.07 -1.24
CA GLU A 221 16.06 -8.63 -1.33
C GLU A 221 15.95 -7.99 0.07
N SER A 222 16.34 -6.71 0.13
CA SER A 222 16.12 -5.83 1.28
C SER A 222 15.57 -4.50 0.77
N LEU A 223 15.03 -3.69 1.68
CA LEU A 223 14.61 -2.35 1.29
C LEU A 223 15.80 -1.53 0.75
N LYS A 224 15.50 -0.67 -0.22
CA LYS A 224 16.39 0.35 -0.77
C LYS A 224 15.68 1.69 -0.68
N ALA A 225 16.15 2.58 0.18
CA ALA A 225 15.44 3.81 0.50
C ALA A 225 16.37 4.90 1.01
N TYR A 226 15.87 6.13 1.01
CA TYR A 226 16.46 7.21 1.80
C TYR A 226 16.07 7.03 3.26
N MET A 227 16.95 7.39 4.20
CA MET A 227 16.75 7.19 5.62
C MET A 227 17.15 8.44 6.41
N TYR A 228 16.33 8.76 7.40
CA TYR A 228 16.63 9.74 8.45
C TYR A 228 16.67 9.05 9.81
N ARG A 229 17.57 9.51 10.68
CA ARG A 229 17.54 9.23 12.12
C ARG A 229 17.08 10.46 12.86
N PHE A 230 16.19 10.27 13.82
CA PHE A 230 15.70 11.35 14.64
C PHE A 230 15.52 10.94 16.09
N THR A 231 15.53 11.94 16.96
CA THR A 231 15.20 11.78 18.37
C THR A 231 13.85 12.43 18.69
N PHE A 232 13.17 11.89 19.69
CA PHE A 232 11.85 12.36 20.14
C PHE A 232 11.67 12.16 21.65
N THR A 233 10.78 12.95 22.25
CA THR A 233 10.47 12.87 23.69
C THR A 233 9.24 12.00 23.98
N CYS A 234 9.06 11.66 25.27
CA CYS A 234 7.85 10.95 25.74
C CYS A 234 6.58 11.75 25.45
N GLU A 235 6.62 13.08 25.57
CA GLU A 235 5.49 13.98 25.28
C GLU A 235 5.11 13.95 23.79
N GLU A 236 6.11 13.89 22.89
CA GLU A 236 5.87 13.78 21.45
C GLU A 236 5.27 12.42 21.09
N SER A 237 5.77 11.33 21.68
CA SER A 237 5.19 9.99 21.56
C SER A 237 3.73 9.96 22.03
N GLU A 238 3.43 10.53 23.20
CA GLU A 238 2.08 10.63 23.75
C GLU A 238 1.14 11.47 22.86
N ALA A 239 1.63 12.59 22.33
CA ALA A 239 0.85 13.44 21.43
C ALA A 239 0.43 12.70 20.16
N TYR A 240 1.33 11.92 19.55
CA TYR A 240 1.01 11.09 18.39
C TYR A 240 0.06 9.94 18.74
N TYR A 241 0.26 9.30 19.88
CA TYR A 241 -0.64 8.25 20.37
C TYR A 241 -2.08 8.77 20.49
N ARG A 242 -2.27 9.92 21.16
CA ARG A 242 -3.58 10.57 21.33
C ARG A 242 -4.16 11.08 20.01
N LYS A 243 -3.33 11.60 19.09
CA LYS A 243 -3.74 12.09 17.77
C LYS A 243 -4.48 11.02 16.96
N PHE A 244 -4.10 9.76 17.12
CA PHE A 244 -4.72 8.63 16.45
C PHE A 244 -5.73 7.89 17.33
N ALA A 245 -6.45 8.62 18.19
CA ALA A 245 -7.47 8.09 19.10
C ALA A 245 -6.92 6.94 19.96
N ASP A 246 -5.83 7.21 20.69
CA ASP A 246 -5.15 6.23 21.54
C ASP A 246 -4.73 4.96 20.77
N GLY A 247 -4.33 5.15 19.51
CA GLY A 247 -3.94 4.10 18.57
C GLY A 247 -5.09 3.39 17.85
N ASP A 248 -6.32 3.46 18.35
CA ASP A 248 -7.48 2.75 17.77
C ASP A 248 -7.86 3.28 16.39
N GLY A 249 -7.50 4.53 16.07
CA GLY A 249 -7.70 5.12 14.74
C GLY A 249 -6.87 4.44 13.65
N LEU A 250 -5.74 3.82 14.00
CA LEU A 250 -4.86 3.10 13.07
C LEU A 250 -4.89 1.57 13.30
N TRP A 251 -5.20 1.11 14.50
CA TRP A 251 -5.28 -0.31 14.88
C TRP A 251 -6.73 -0.82 14.98
N ILE A 252 -7.54 -0.51 13.97
CA ILE A 252 -8.97 -0.83 13.94
C ILE A 252 -9.17 -2.35 14.00
N LYS A 253 -9.94 -2.83 14.99
CA LYS A 253 -10.31 -4.25 15.12
C LYS A 253 -11.58 -4.56 14.33
N ASP A 254 -11.55 -5.63 13.55
CA ASP A 254 -12.64 -6.08 12.70
C ASP A 254 -12.75 -7.63 12.70
N GLU A 255 -13.70 -8.16 11.95
CA GLU A 255 -14.01 -9.59 11.86
C GLU A 255 -12.87 -10.49 11.36
N LEU A 256 -11.79 -9.94 10.79
CA LEU A 256 -10.62 -10.73 10.39
C LEU A 256 -9.66 -11.01 11.54
N VAL A 257 -9.61 -10.15 12.58
CA VAL A 257 -8.52 -10.16 13.56
C VAL A 257 -8.35 -11.52 14.24
N ASP A 258 -9.43 -12.08 14.77
CA ASP A 258 -9.36 -13.34 15.53
C ASP A 258 -9.11 -14.55 14.62
N LYS A 259 -9.74 -14.56 13.44
CA LYS A 259 -9.51 -15.62 12.44
C LYS A 259 -8.07 -15.58 11.93
N ALA A 260 -7.52 -14.40 11.63
CA ALA A 260 -6.12 -14.23 11.25
C ALA A 260 -5.15 -14.69 12.35
N LYS A 261 -5.42 -14.32 13.62
CA LYS A 261 -4.65 -14.81 14.79
C LYS A 261 -4.70 -16.33 14.95
N SER A 262 -5.80 -16.97 14.57
CA SER A 262 -5.90 -18.44 14.56
C SER A 262 -5.05 -19.05 13.44
N ILE A 263 -5.06 -18.42 12.26
CA ILE A 263 -4.30 -18.86 11.07
C ILE A 263 -2.79 -18.76 11.33
N THR A 264 -2.31 -17.69 11.98
CA THR A 264 -0.88 -17.53 12.32
C THR A 264 -0.34 -18.65 13.19
N LYS A 265 -1.20 -19.27 14.02
CA LYS A 265 -0.85 -20.37 14.94
C LYS A 265 -1.20 -21.75 14.36
N GLN A 266 -1.74 -21.83 13.15
CA GLN A 266 -2.20 -23.07 12.57
C GLN A 266 -1.02 -24.00 12.24
N GLU A 267 -1.17 -25.27 12.65
CA GLU A 267 -0.18 -26.34 12.42
C GLU A 267 -0.77 -27.53 11.65
N VAL A 268 -2.10 -27.62 11.53
CA VAL A 268 -2.79 -28.70 10.82
C VAL A 268 -3.41 -28.12 9.55
N PHE A 269 -3.04 -28.68 8.38
CA PHE A 269 -3.49 -28.22 7.07
C PHE A 269 -4.14 -29.35 6.28
N SER A 270 -5.07 -28.99 5.38
CA SER A 270 -5.61 -29.95 4.42
C SER A 270 -4.59 -30.26 3.32
N PHE A 271 -4.73 -31.41 2.67
CA PHE A 271 -3.95 -31.69 1.45
C PHE A 271 -4.26 -30.68 0.33
N ASP A 272 -5.46 -30.11 0.30
CA ASP A 272 -5.84 -29.11 -0.71
C ASP A 272 -5.09 -27.80 -0.51
N VAL A 273 -4.99 -27.30 0.73
CA VAL A 273 -4.16 -26.13 1.05
C VAL A 273 -2.70 -26.39 0.67
N PHE A 274 -2.18 -27.58 0.98
CA PHE A 274 -0.81 -27.94 0.60
C PHE A 274 -0.63 -27.91 -0.93
N ASN A 275 -1.56 -28.49 -1.69
CA ASN A 275 -1.45 -28.60 -3.14
C ASN A 275 -1.56 -27.22 -3.80
N GLU A 276 -2.49 -26.38 -3.37
CA GLU A 276 -2.63 -24.99 -3.81
C GLU A 276 -1.35 -24.19 -3.52
N THR A 277 -0.85 -24.28 -2.28
CA THR A 277 0.42 -23.65 -1.90
C THR A 277 1.58 -24.16 -2.76
N PHE A 278 1.61 -25.44 -3.09
CA PHE A 278 2.65 -26.03 -3.94
C PHE A 278 2.56 -25.55 -5.39
N CYS A 279 1.36 -25.27 -5.91
CA CYS A 279 1.18 -24.68 -7.23
C CYS A 279 1.75 -23.25 -7.29
N ASP A 280 1.47 -22.45 -6.26
CA ASP A 280 1.82 -21.02 -6.25
C ASP A 280 3.27 -20.76 -5.79
N TYR A 281 3.75 -21.53 -4.82
CA TYR A 281 4.96 -21.23 -4.04
C TYR A 281 5.96 -22.40 -3.99
N ARG A 282 5.99 -23.23 -5.04
CA ARG A 282 6.89 -24.39 -5.10
C ARG A 282 8.35 -24.00 -4.78
N PRO A 283 8.95 -24.54 -3.71
CA PRO A 283 10.37 -24.33 -3.44
C PRO A 283 11.24 -25.02 -4.50
N LYS A 284 12.32 -24.36 -4.94
CA LYS A 284 13.26 -24.94 -5.91
C LYS A 284 13.88 -26.22 -5.34
N GLY A 285 14.00 -27.27 -6.16
CA GLY A 285 14.60 -28.55 -5.74
C GLY A 285 13.70 -29.46 -4.89
N PHE A 286 12.41 -29.13 -4.74
CA PHE A 286 11.42 -29.98 -4.06
C PHE A 286 10.42 -30.59 -5.04
N SER A 287 10.14 -31.89 -4.86
CA SER A 287 8.92 -32.54 -5.32
C SER A 287 7.89 -32.50 -4.20
N GLY A 288 6.60 -32.62 -4.52
CA GLY A 288 5.53 -32.62 -3.51
C GLY A 288 5.75 -33.69 -2.43
N ASN A 289 6.14 -34.91 -2.82
CA ASN A 289 6.45 -36.00 -1.88
C ASN A 289 7.65 -35.72 -1.00
N LYS A 290 8.71 -35.09 -1.56
CA LYS A 290 9.89 -34.69 -0.77
C LYS A 290 9.50 -33.63 0.25
N LEU A 291 8.74 -32.61 -0.17
CA LEU A 291 8.34 -31.51 0.70
C LEU A 291 7.45 -31.99 1.85
N LYS A 292 6.47 -32.87 1.57
CA LYS A 292 5.63 -33.49 2.60
C LYS A 292 6.44 -34.22 3.68
N LYS A 293 7.52 -34.91 3.29
CA LYS A 293 8.42 -35.63 4.22
C LYS A 293 9.33 -34.69 5.02
N CYS A 294 9.59 -33.49 4.50
CA CYS A 294 10.46 -32.51 5.13
C CYS A 294 9.71 -31.52 6.04
N LEU A 295 8.37 -31.57 6.09
CA LEU A 295 7.59 -30.71 6.98
C LEU A 295 8.04 -30.88 8.44
N PRO A 296 8.13 -29.79 9.23
CA PRO A 296 8.49 -29.88 10.64
C PRO A 296 7.53 -30.78 11.42
N ASN A 297 8.01 -31.44 12.48
CA ASN A 297 7.22 -32.41 13.26
C ASN A 297 5.89 -31.87 13.81
N GLY A 298 5.79 -30.56 14.07
CA GLY A 298 4.54 -29.92 14.50
C GLY A 298 3.49 -29.81 13.40
N ILE A 299 3.92 -29.77 12.13
CA ILE A 299 3.04 -29.52 10.99
C ILE A 299 2.44 -30.83 10.45
N LYS A 300 1.12 -30.91 10.40
CA LYS A 300 0.39 -32.13 10.02
C LYS A 300 -0.51 -31.88 8.81
N LEU A 301 -0.51 -32.81 7.86
CA LEU A 301 -1.43 -32.82 6.73
C LEU A 301 -2.54 -33.85 6.96
N LYS A 302 -3.79 -33.47 6.71
CA LYS A 302 -4.97 -34.36 6.82
C LYS A 302 -5.88 -34.21 5.60
N THR A 303 -6.69 -35.23 5.35
CA THR A 303 -7.70 -35.21 4.28
C THR A 303 -8.85 -34.26 4.59
N LYS A 304 -9.26 -34.19 5.86
CA LYS A 304 -10.33 -33.31 6.32
C LYS A 304 -9.77 -32.36 7.38
N VAL A 305 -9.71 -31.09 7.04
CA VAL A 305 -9.45 -29.97 7.93
C VAL A 305 -10.49 -28.93 7.54
N GLU A 306 -11.24 -28.42 8.52
CA GLU A 306 -12.21 -27.36 8.26
C GLU A 306 -11.46 -26.10 7.83
N ASP A 307 -11.91 -25.48 6.74
CA ASP A 307 -11.34 -24.21 6.30
C ASP A 307 -11.71 -23.11 7.31
N VAL A 308 -10.78 -22.18 7.53
CA VAL A 308 -11.05 -20.98 8.33
C VAL A 308 -11.81 -20.00 7.44
N VAL A 309 -13.13 -20.03 7.50
CA VAL A 309 -14.03 -19.18 6.69
C VAL A 309 -15.08 -18.50 7.57
N PHE A 310 -15.84 -17.58 6.97
CA PHE A 310 -17.02 -16.98 7.61
C PHE A 310 -18.22 -17.94 7.54
N THR A 311 -18.87 -18.19 8.69
CA THR A 311 -20.10 -19.00 8.75
C THR A 311 -21.27 -18.28 8.08
N ALA A 312 -22.38 -18.97 7.84
CA ALA A 312 -23.57 -18.36 7.27
C ALA A 312 -24.12 -17.22 8.15
N GLU A 313 -24.07 -17.39 9.47
CA GLU A 313 -24.48 -16.40 10.46
C GLU A 313 -23.55 -15.19 10.44
N GLU A 314 -22.22 -15.40 10.45
CA GLU A 314 -21.25 -14.31 10.35
C GLU A 314 -21.42 -13.52 9.05
N ARG A 315 -21.59 -14.23 7.92
CA ARG A 315 -21.84 -13.58 6.61
C ARG A 315 -23.10 -12.73 6.63
N THR A 316 -24.18 -13.22 7.23
CA THR A 316 -25.44 -12.48 7.35
C THR A 316 -25.23 -11.20 8.16
N GLN A 317 -24.55 -11.28 9.30
CA GLN A 317 -24.25 -10.11 10.13
C GLN A 317 -23.34 -9.09 9.42
N ILE A 318 -22.34 -9.55 8.66
CA ILE A 318 -21.48 -8.66 7.87
C ILE A 318 -22.30 -7.93 6.80
N ILE A 319 -23.18 -8.64 6.08
CA ILE A 319 -24.07 -8.07 5.06
C ILE A 319 -25.02 -7.05 5.68
N GLU A 320 -25.66 -7.36 6.81
CA GLU A 320 -26.55 -6.43 7.51
C GLU A 320 -25.82 -5.15 7.93
N ARG A 321 -24.63 -5.26 8.56
CA ARG A 321 -23.81 -4.09 8.93
C ARG A 321 -23.39 -3.28 7.71
N TRP A 322 -23.07 -3.96 6.61
CA TRP A 322 -22.69 -3.33 5.36
C TRP A 322 -23.84 -2.54 4.73
N ASN A 323 -25.00 -3.16 4.56
CA ASN A 323 -26.16 -2.53 3.92
C ASN A 323 -26.77 -1.40 4.76
N ASN A 324 -26.67 -1.47 6.08
CA ASN A 324 -27.22 -0.44 6.96
C ASN A 324 -26.36 0.84 6.97
N ASP A 325 -25.04 0.71 7.16
CA ASP A 325 -24.17 1.88 7.41
C ASP A 325 -22.86 1.86 6.61
N LEU A 326 -22.13 0.74 6.61
CA LEU A 326 -20.73 0.74 6.16
C LEU A 326 -20.58 0.89 4.65
N GLY A 327 -21.48 0.29 3.86
CA GLY A 327 -21.42 0.31 2.41
C GLY A 327 -21.57 1.71 1.84
N LYS A 328 -22.55 2.48 2.35
CA LYS A 328 -22.72 3.89 2.01
C LYS A 328 -21.51 4.73 2.39
N SER A 329 -20.99 4.55 3.60
CA SER A 329 -19.82 5.28 4.10
C SER A 329 -18.58 5.02 3.23
N MET A 330 -18.27 3.75 2.94
CA MET A 330 -17.15 3.38 2.09
C MET A 330 -17.33 3.84 0.63
N ALA A 331 -18.51 3.64 0.04
CA ALA A 331 -18.77 4.08 -1.32
C ALA A 331 -18.62 5.61 -1.47
N SER A 332 -19.00 6.36 -0.43
CA SER A 332 -18.89 7.83 -0.43
C SER A 332 -17.45 8.34 -0.39
N THR A 333 -16.46 7.52 0.00
CA THR A 333 -15.04 7.88 0.00
C THR A 333 -14.30 7.41 -1.25
N ILE A 334 -14.96 6.68 -2.16
CA ILE A 334 -14.39 6.19 -3.42
C ILE A 334 -14.76 7.11 -4.58
N PHE A 335 -13.75 7.75 -5.15
CA PHE A 335 -13.86 8.79 -6.14
C PHE A 335 -13.30 8.32 -7.49
N ARG A 336 -13.72 8.99 -8.57
CA ARG A 336 -13.08 8.88 -9.88
C ARG A 336 -12.71 10.26 -10.40
N LYS A 337 -11.61 10.33 -11.15
CA LYS A 337 -11.21 11.51 -11.91
C LYS A 337 -11.37 11.20 -13.40
N LYS A 338 -12.24 11.95 -14.08
CA LYS A 338 -12.36 11.85 -15.52
C LYS A 338 -11.22 12.59 -16.20
N TRP A 339 -10.94 12.20 -17.42
CA TRP A 339 -10.00 12.92 -18.26
C TRP A 339 -10.35 12.71 -19.74
N PHE A 340 -9.85 13.62 -20.57
CA PHE A 340 -10.02 13.56 -22.02
C PHE A 340 -8.79 14.15 -22.71
N GLU A 341 -8.63 13.82 -23.99
CA GLU A 341 -7.61 14.39 -24.85
C GLU A 341 -8.19 15.57 -25.64
N HIS A 342 -7.33 16.54 -26.00
CA HIS A 342 -7.75 17.70 -26.77
C HIS A 342 -6.67 18.15 -27.76
N GLU A 343 -7.09 18.88 -28.80
CA GLU A 343 -6.19 19.37 -29.87
C GLU A 343 -5.53 20.71 -29.53
N GLY A 344 -6.11 21.47 -28.60
CA GLY A 344 -5.55 22.75 -28.15
C GLY A 344 -6.50 23.55 -27.25
N VAL A 345 -6.08 24.77 -26.94
CA VAL A 345 -6.88 25.80 -26.27
C VAL A 345 -6.86 27.03 -27.18
N GLU A 346 -8.04 27.51 -27.56
CA GLU A 346 -8.21 28.69 -28.43
C GLU A 346 -8.83 29.85 -27.64
N ASP A 347 -8.39 31.06 -27.93
CA ASP A 347 -9.01 32.27 -27.41
C ASP A 347 -10.31 32.55 -28.17
N SER A 348 -11.44 32.54 -27.48
CA SER A 348 -12.69 32.98 -28.07
C SER A 348 -12.80 34.50 -28.11
N ASN A 349 -13.61 35.01 -29.04
CA ASN A 349 -13.80 36.46 -29.28
C ASN A 349 -14.30 37.25 -28.06
N ASP A 350 -14.73 36.58 -27.00
CA ASP A 350 -15.15 37.13 -25.70
C ASP A 350 -14.00 37.19 -24.67
N GLY A 351 -12.77 36.85 -25.06
CA GLY A 351 -11.59 36.80 -24.19
C GLY A 351 -11.52 35.57 -23.28
N GLN A 352 -12.39 34.57 -23.48
CA GLN A 352 -12.32 33.30 -22.75
C GLN A 352 -11.44 32.29 -23.50
N GLN A 353 -10.79 31.40 -22.76
CA GLN A 353 -10.09 30.26 -23.34
C GLN A 353 -11.02 29.06 -23.44
N ARG A 354 -11.10 28.44 -24.63
CA ARG A 354 -11.94 27.28 -24.89
C ARG A 354 -11.12 26.12 -25.40
N ILE A 355 -11.44 24.93 -24.91
CA ILE A 355 -10.78 23.69 -25.32
C ILE A 355 -11.39 23.24 -26.65
N VAL A 356 -10.54 22.88 -27.60
CA VAL A 356 -10.95 22.43 -28.94
C VAL A 356 -10.50 21.00 -29.21
N GLY A 357 -11.26 20.31 -30.06
CA GLY A 357 -10.96 18.94 -30.47
C GLY A 357 -11.00 17.93 -29.32
N ILE A 358 -12.01 18.00 -28.44
CA ILE A 358 -12.16 17.03 -27.34
C ILE A 358 -12.46 15.64 -27.90
N HIS A 359 -11.66 14.65 -27.51
CA HIS A 359 -11.85 13.25 -27.86
C HIS A 359 -11.32 12.32 -26.76
N ASN A 360 -11.57 11.01 -26.90
CA ASN A 360 -11.11 9.98 -25.97
C ASN A 360 -11.47 10.31 -24.50
N GLU A 361 -12.76 10.46 -24.21
CA GLU A 361 -13.21 10.66 -22.83
C GLU A 361 -13.09 9.36 -22.03
N HIS A 362 -12.47 9.45 -20.85
CA HIS A 362 -12.23 8.33 -19.96
C HIS A 362 -12.77 8.63 -18.56
N ALA A 363 -13.42 7.64 -17.97
CA ALA A 363 -14.01 7.76 -16.63
C ALA A 363 -12.98 7.69 -15.49
N PHE A 364 -11.80 7.10 -15.75
CA PHE A 364 -10.78 6.83 -14.76
C PHE A 364 -9.40 7.14 -15.33
N ARG A 365 -8.52 7.70 -14.50
CA ARG A 365 -7.08 7.76 -14.78
C ARG A 365 -6.46 6.35 -14.67
N SER A 366 -5.25 6.21 -15.18
CA SER A 366 -4.45 4.99 -15.11
C SER A 366 -3.13 5.20 -14.38
N LEU A 367 -2.55 4.13 -13.83
CA LEU A 367 -1.23 4.17 -13.19
C LEU A 367 -0.14 4.69 -14.14
N LYS A 368 -0.24 4.41 -15.44
CA LYS A 368 0.66 4.95 -16.46
C LYS A 368 0.61 6.48 -16.56
N GLN A 369 -0.58 7.07 -16.42
CA GLN A 369 -0.73 8.53 -16.41
C GLN A 369 -0.10 9.15 -15.17
N LEU A 370 -0.25 8.50 -14.00
CA LEU A 370 0.39 8.90 -12.76
C LEU A 370 1.91 8.77 -12.86
N GLU A 371 2.42 7.65 -13.37
CA GLU A 371 3.85 7.42 -13.60
C GLU A 371 4.47 8.52 -14.47
N THR A 372 3.80 8.89 -15.57
CA THR A 372 4.25 9.98 -16.44
C THR A 372 4.36 11.30 -15.68
N GLN A 373 3.37 11.62 -14.85
CA GLN A 373 3.37 12.84 -14.04
C GLN A 373 4.49 12.81 -12.98
N GLN A 374 4.65 11.67 -12.30
CA GLN A 374 5.70 11.46 -11.31
C GLN A 374 7.10 11.55 -11.93
N MET A 375 7.27 11.05 -13.16
CA MET A 375 8.52 11.18 -13.91
C MET A 375 8.84 12.64 -14.23
N LEU A 376 7.86 13.43 -14.70
CA LEU A 376 8.07 14.85 -14.97
C LEU A 376 8.50 15.61 -13.70
N LEU A 377 7.88 15.30 -12.57
CA LEU A 377 8.20 15.92 -11.28
C LEU A 377 9.58 15.50 -10.76
N MET A 378 9.98 14.25 -10.99
CA MET A 378 11.34 13.79 -10.72
C MET A 378 12.38 14.50 -11.60
N ILE A 379 12.08 14.76 -12.88
CA ILE A 379 12.99 15.53 -13.75
C ILE A 379 13.18 16.97 -13.22
N THR A 380 12.13 17.58 -12.67
CA THR A 380 12.23 18.93 -12.08
C THR A 380 12.97 18.96 -10.75
N CYS A 381 13.03 17.84 -10.03
CA CYS A 381 13.72 17.71 -8.75
C CYS A 381 14.44 16.34 -8.68
N PRO A 382 15.58 16.20 -9.37
CA PRO A 382 16.25 14.90 -9.54
C PRO A 382 17.02 14.45 -8.31
N ASP A 383 17.33 15.37 -7.40
CA ASP A 383 18.09 15.09 -6.19
C ASP A 383 17.27 14.27 -5.19
N GLY A 384 17.97 13.45 -4.41
CA GLY A 384 17.36 12.77 -3.27
C GLY A 384 16.92 13.77 -2.18
N PRO A 385 16.09 13.33 -1.21
CA PRO A 385 15.72 14.15 -0.06
C PRO A 385 16.94 14.72 0.67
N GLU A 386 16.91 16.02 0.93
CA GLU A 386 18.00 16.75 1.57
C GLU A 386 18.38 16.14 2.94
N GLY A 387 19.67 15.89 3.14
CA GLY A 387 20.21 15.34 4.39
C GLY A 387 19.91 13.86 4.64
N ALA A 388 19.25 13.15 3.72
CA ALA A 388 18.97 11.72 3.88
C ALA A 388 20.18 10.84 3.55
N GLU A 389 20.33 9.74 4.27
CA GLU A 389 21.27 8.68 3.94
C GLU A 389 20.62 7.68 2.96
N TRP A 390 21.26 7.36 1.84
CA TRP A 390 20.78 6.28 0.96
C TRP A 390 21.19 4.90 1.52
N LYS A 391 20.22 4.01 1.74
CA LYS A 391 20.41 2.65 2.22
C LYS A 391 20.18 1.61 1.13
N ASN A 392 21.14 0.70 0.98
CA ASN A 392 21.01 -0.57 0.25
C ASN A 392 21.79 -1.64 1.02
N TYR A 393 21.16 -2.23 2.04
CA TYR A 393 21.85 -3.08 3.03
C TYR A 393 22.53 -4.31 2.42
N THR A 394 21.94 -4.89 1.38
CA THR A 394 22.46 -6.10 0.75
C THR A 394 23.42 -5.81 -0.41
N ASN A 395 23.67 -4.53 -0.73
CA ASN A 395 24.43 -4.09 -1.90
C ASN A 395 24.01 -4.83 -3.18
N THR A 396 22.73 -5.22 -3.27
CA THR A 396 22.23 -5.95 -4.41
C THR A 396 22.19 -5.01 -5.61
N PRO A 397 22.72 -5.44 -6.77
CA PRO A 397 22.62 -4.64 -7.98
C PRO A 397 21.15 -4.51 -8.36
N CYS A 398 20.83 -3.55 -9.23
CA CYS A 398 19.49 -3.46 -9.75
C CYS A 398 19.16 -4.71 -10.57
N THR A 399 18.26 -5.54 -10.05
CA THR A 399 17.96 -6.87 -10.62
C THR A 399 17.08 -6.76 -11.85
N ARG A 400 16.33 -5.65 -11.98
CA ARG A 400 15.37 -5.40 -13.07
C ARG A 400 15.91 -4.56 -14.23
N LYS A 401 17.16 -4.07 -14.14
CA LYS A 401 17.80 -3.32 -15.22
C LYS A 401 18.58 -4.22 -16.17
N LYS A 402 17.95 -4.56 -17.28
CA LYS A 402 18.59 -4.23 -18.56
C LYS A 402 17.77 -3.09 -19.11
N MET A 403 18.28 -1.85 -19.10
CA MET A 403 17.73 -0.85 -20.02
C MET A 403 17.79 -1.51 -21.39
N LYS A 404 16.65 -1.95 -21.92
CA LYS A 404 16.60 -2.32 -23.33
C LYS A 404 17.05 -1.05 -24.05
N ALA A 405 18.08 -1.17 -24.89
CA ALA A 405 18.37 -0.10 -25.83
C ALA A 405 17.03 0.30 -26.46
N PRO A 406 16.67 1.59 -26.49
CA PRO A 406 15.39 1.99 -27.05
C PRO A 406 15.32 1.42 -28.47
N ASP A 407 14.41 0.47 -28.69
CA ASP A 407 14.22 -0.19 -30.00
C ASP A 407 13.85 0.84 -31.09
N ASN A 408 13.50 2.06 -30.68
CA ASN A 408 13.18 3.18 -31.56
C ASN A 408 13.60 4.51 -30.90
N THR A 409 14.51 5.26 -31.51
CA THR A 409 14.96 6.60 -31.08
C THR A 409 13.97 7.71 -31.47
N GLN A 410 12.77 7.34 -31.94
CA GLN A 410 11.75 8.29 -32.36
C GLN A 410 11.01 8.88 -31.14
N TRP A 411 10.94 10.21 -31.09
CA TRP A 411 10.12 10.92 -30.13
C TRP A 411 8.66 10.49 -30.26
N THR A 412 8.05 10.09 -29.15
CA THR A 412 6.62 9.80 -29.08
C THR A 412 5.89 11.04 -28.59
N LYS A 413 4.95 11.56 -29.38
CA LYS A 413 4.10 12.67 -28.95
C LYS A 413 3.19 12.19 -27.82
N VAL A 414 3.26 12.85 -26.66
CA VAL A 414 2.26 12.69 -25.59
C VAL A 414 1.11 13.65 -25.91
N PRO A 415 -0.13 13.17 -26.09
CA PRO A 415 -1.27 14.04 -26.40
C PRO A 415 -1.54 15.01 -25.26
N ALA A 416 -2.06 16.20 -25.60
CA ALA A 416 -2.55 17.13 -24.59
C ALA A 416 -3.81 16.53 -23.96
N ARG A 417 -3.88 16.60 -22.63
CA ARG A 417 -4.97 16.03 -21.85
C ARG A 417 -5.42 16.98 -20.76
N MET A 418 -6.71 16.93 -20.45
CA MET A 418 -7.28 17.60 -19.30
C MET A 418 -7.89 16.55 -18.38
N GLU A 419 -7.70 16.72 -17.07
CA GLU A 419 -8.22 15.82 -16.04
C GLU A 419 -8.92 16.61 -14.94
N ASP A 420 -9.92 15.98 -14.33
CA ASP A 420 -10.60 16.53 -13.16
C ASP A 420 -9.59 16.72 -12.01
N MET A 421 -9.41 17.97 -11.57
CA MET A 421 -8.54 18.28 -10.43
C MET A 421 -9.03 17.62 -9.14
N PHE A 422 -10.34 17.70 -8.88
CA PHE A 422 -11.01 17.04 -7.77
C PHE A 422 -11.80 15.84 -8.31
N GLY A 423 -11.61 14.66 -7.74
CA GLY A 423 -12.48 13.54 -8.10
C GLY A 423 -13.92 13.79 -7.68
N ASN A 424 -14.82 12.91 -8.12
CA ASN A 424 -16.19 12.86 -7.64
C ASN A 424 -16.58 11.44 -7.20
N PRO A 425 -17.41 11.30 -6.15
CA PRO A 425 -18.01 10.01 -5.82
C PRO A 425 -18.86 9.55 -7.00
N TYR A 426 -18.84 8.25 -7.30
CA TYR A 426 -19.55 7.71 -8.46
C TYR A 426 -20.35 6.44 -8.18
N LEU A 427 -20.17 5.84 -7.01
CA LEU A 427 -20.90 4.65 -6.59
C LEU A 427 -22.23 5.06 -5.97
N THR A 428 -23.31 4.45 -6.46
CA THR A 428 -24.68 4.64 -6.00
C THR A 428 -25.10 3.53 -5.05
N GLU A 429 -26.29 3.63 -4.45
CA GLU A 429 -26.87 2.57 -3.62
C GLU A 429 -26.92 1.22 -4.33
N LYS A 430 -27.25 1.18 -5.61
CA LYS A 430 -27.27 -0.06 -6.40
C LYS A 430 -25.89 -0.70 -6.56
N ASP A 431 -24.84 0.10 -6.41
CA ASP A 431 -23.46 -0.36 -6.57
C ASP A 431 -22.94 -1.01 -5.29
N TRP A 432 -23.22 -0.40 -4.13
CA TRP A 432 -22.73 -0.89 -2.84
C TRP A 432 -23.68 -1.82 -2.11
N TRP A 433 -24.99 -1.81 -2.39
CA TRP A 433 -25.92 -2.76 -1.76
C TRP A 433 -25.64 -4.19 -2.22
N ILE A 434 -25.52 -5.14 -1.27
CA ILE A 434 -25.23 -6.56 -1.54
C ILE A 434 -26.27 -7.51 -0.94
#